data_AF-A0A8B8J020-F1
#
_entry.id   AF-A0A8B8J020-F1
#
_cell.length_a   1.000
_cell.length_b   1.000
_cell.length_c   1.000
_cell.angle_alpha   90.00
_cell.angle_beta   90.00
_cell.angle_gamma   90.00
#
_symmetry.space_group_name_H-M   'P 1'
#
loop_
_entity.id
_entity.type
_entity.pdbx_description
1 polymer ?
#
loop_
_entity_poly.entity_id
_entity_poly.type
_entity_poly.pdbx_seq_one_letter_code
_entity_poly.pdbx_strand_id
1 'polypeptide(L)'
;MTLDNASVNDVFVDMLKIQLNLNNALYSDGEFFHVRCCAHILNSIVQEGLKEIDEPIFKVCESIKYVRGSQVRKQKFLECVRQVSLESKKDLRQDVPTRWNSTFLMLESALFYHHAFLHLKLNYSNYKHCPSEEEWGKVEKISKLLSVFYDATLVFSGAKYPTSNLYFSQVFLIEFTLRQKMQSAYAFIQRMTRQIYEKFEKYWSDHSLILAMAVILDPRYKFQFVEYCYKKLNRYGSTESMHIRDYMFSLFNQYMLASSKTPTTSTSTHGDMETATSSETSEACRKADAFKDFDTFESFDFVTMAQKSQLELYLDEPRVDRKSNLDVLYFWKVNQF
;
A
#
# COMPACT_ATOMS: atom_id res chain seq x y z
N MET A 1 2.71 5.08 -13.90
CA MET A 1 1.92 6.27 -13.52
C MET A 1 0.65 5.85 -12.81
N THR A 2 0.07 6.76 -12.02
CA THR A 2 -1.14 6.49 -11.24
C THR A 2 -2.21 7.51 -11.59
N LEU A 3 -3.36 7.06 -12.10
CA LEU A 3 -4.50 7.92 -12.47
C LEU A 3 -5.78 7.45 -11.77
N ASP A 4 -6.81 8.30 -11.71
CA ASP A 4 -8.10 7.90 -11.15
C ASP A 4 -8.83 6.86 -12.04
N ASN A 5 -9.92 6.29 -11.51
CA ASN A 5 -10.65 5.23 -12.20
C ASN A 5 -11.68 5.77 -13.21
N ALA A 6 -11.30 6.79 -13.98
CA ALA A 6 -12.08 7.31 -15.09
C ALA A 6 -11.69 6.62 -16.41
N SER A 7 -12.68 6.28 -17.23
CA SER A 7 -12.46 5.61 -18.54
C SER A 7 -11.68 6.48 -19.53
N VAL A 8 -11.78 7.81 -19.42
CA VAL A 8 -11.00 8.75 -20.25
C VAL A 8 -9.50 8.58 -20.05
N ASN A 9 -9.08 8.20 -18.84
CA ASN A 9 -7.66 7.95 -18.57
C ASN A 9 -7.13 6.73 -19.30
N ASP A 10 -7.99 5.75 -19.62
CA ASP A 10 -7.57 4.51 -20.29
C ASP A 10 -7.13 4.80 -21.71
N VAL A 11 -7.93 5.58 -22.44
CA VAL A 11 -7.62 6.02 -23.81
C VAL A 11 -6.31 6.81 -23.84
N PHE A 12 -6.13 7.75 -22.90
CA PHE A 12 -4.89 8.53 -22.79
C PHE A 12 -3.68 7.65 -22.49
N VAL A 13 -3.80 6.74 -21.53
CA VAL A 13 -2.75 5.79 -21.15
C VAL A 13 -2.36 4.92 -22.33
N ASP A 14 -3.32 4.38 -23.07
CA ASP A 14 -3.07 3.52 -24.21
C ASP A 14 -2.30 4.26 -25.32
N MET A 15 -2.72 5.49 -25.66
CA MET A 15 -2.00 6.33 -26.62
C MET A 15 -0.56 6.62 -26.17
N LEU A 16 -0.38 6.95 -24.89
CA LEU A 16 0.94 7.25 -24.33
C LEU A 16 1.83 6.01 -24.27
N LYS A 17 1.27 4.83 -23.92
CA LYS A 17 1.98 3.55 -23.95
C LYS A 17 2.49 3.24 -25.34
N ILE A 18 1.65 3.39 -26.38
CA ILE A 18 2.03 3.19 -27.77
C ILE A 18 3.23 4.09 -28.11
N GLN A 19 3.14 5.39 -27.82
CA GLN A 19 4.20 6.33 -28.13
C GLN A 19 5.52 6.02 -27.42
N LEU A 20 5.46 5.60 -26.16
CA LEU A 20 6.67 5.28 -25.38
C LEU A 20 7.27 3.94 -25.78
N ASN A 21 6.45 2.94 -26.13
CA ASN A 21 6.92 1.67 -26.68
C ASN A 21 7.62 1.85 -28.04
N LEU A 22 7.10 2.72 -28.92
CA LEU A 22 7.77 3.06 -30.19
C LEU A 22 9.18 3.63 -29.98
N ASN A 23 9.41 4.30 -28.86
CA ASN A 23 10.71 4.87 -28.49
C ASN A 23 11.57 3.93 -27.63
N ASN A 24 11.16 2.66 -27.43
CA ASN A 24 11.80 1.70 -26.52
C ASN A 24 11.99 2.25 -25.09
N ALA A 25 11.08 3.12 -24.63
CA ALA A 25 11.19 3.79 -23.34
C ALA A 25 10.53 3.01 -22.18
N LEU A 26 9.82 1.91 -22.47
CA LEU A 26 9.13 1.08 -21.48
C LEU A 26 9.64 -0.36 -21.53
N TYR A 27 9.68 -1.00 -20.37
CA TYR A 27 9.91 -2.43 -20.24
C TYR A 27 8.60 -3.20 -20.35
N SER A 28 8.67 -4.43 -20.88
CA SER A 28 7.53 -5.36 -20.99
C SER A 28 6.29 -4.70 -21.61
N ASP A 29 6.49 -3.95 -22.70
CA ASP A 29 5.45 -3.21 -23.44
C ASP A 29 4.58 -2.27 -22.57
N GLY A 30 5.08 -1.88 -21.39
CA GLY A 30 4.37 -1.03 -20.45
C GLY A 30 3.23 -1.75 -19.72
N GLU A 31 3.33 -3.06 -19.48
CA GLU A 31 2.31 -3.85 -18.76
C GLU A 31 1.87 -3.19 -17.44
N PHE A 32 2.83 -2.73 -16.63
CA PHE A 32 2.57 -2.00 -15.37
C PHE A 32 2.70 -0.49 -15.48
N PHE A 33 2.65 0.06 -16.69
CA PHE A 33 2.81 1.49 -16.90
C PHE A 33 1.71 2.31 -16.24
N HIS A 34 0.52 1.74 -16.07
CA HIS A 34 -0.61 2.38 -15.41
C HIS A 34 -1.13 1.51 -14.27
N VAL A 35 -1.25 2.12 -13.09
CA VAL A 35 -1.90 1.55 -11.91
C VAL A 35 -3.01 2.50 -11.48
N ARG A 36 -4.18 1.98 -11.15
CA ARG A 36 -5.29 2.82 -10.68
C ARG A 36 -5.00 3.43 -9.31
N CYS A 37 -5.48 4.66 -9.09
CA CYS A 37 -5.32 5.36 -7.82
C CYS A 37 -6.13 4.68 -6.71
N CYS A 38 -5.41 4.15 -5.72
CA CYS A 38 -5.98 3.43 -4.60
C CYS A 38 -6.93 4.28 -3.76
N ALA A 39 -6.60 5.56 -3.52
CA ALA A 39 -7.46 6.47 -2.79
C ALA A 39 -8.83 6.63 -3.47
N HIS A 40 -8.84 6.67 -4.80
CA HIS A 40 -10.08 6.74 -5.58
C HIS A 40 -10.87 5.43 -5.50
N ILE A 41 -10.19 4.28 -5.62
CA ILE A 41 -10.85 2.98 -5.50
C ILE A 41 -11.45 2.79 -4.11
N LEU A 42 -10.69 3.07 -3.04
CA LEU A 42 -11.18 3.02 -1.66
C LEU A 42 -12.41 3.92 -1.48
N ASN A 43 -12.41 5.12 -2.05
CA ASN A 43 -13.59 5.98 -2.03
C ASN A 43 -14.79 5.33 -2.72
N SER A 44 -14.61 4.78 -3.91
CA SER A 44 -15.70 4.13 -4.64
C SER A 44 -16.30 2.93 -3.89
N ILE A 45 -15.46 2.04 -3.36
CA ILE A 45 -15.95 0.81 -2.70
C ILE A 45 -16.58 1.11 -1.34
N VAL A 46 -16.00 2.02 -0.55
CA VAL A 46 -16.54 2.34 0.78
C VAL A 46 -17.86 3.10 0.66
N GLN A 47 -17.96 4.05 -0.27
CA GLN A 47 -19.21 4.76 -0.54
C GLN A 47 -20.35 3.80 -0.88
N GLU A 48 -20.08 2.74 -1.63
CA GLU A 48 -21.11 1.72 -1.90
C GLU A 48 -21.57 1.03 -0.62
N GLY A 49 -20.63 0.62 0.24
CA GLY A 49 -20.97 -0.02 1.50
C GLY A 49 -21.75 0.88 2.46
N LEU A 50 -21.49 2.19 2.46
CA LEU A 50 -22.15 3.14 3.35
C LEU A 50 -23.66 3.25 3.12
N LYS A 51 -24.13 2.90 1.91
CA LYS A 51 -25.56 2.90 1.55
C LYS A 51 -26.43 2.02 2.47
N GLU A 52 -25.85 0.99 3.09
CA GLU A 52 -26.56 0.12 4.03
C GLU A 52 -27.04 0.84 5.30
N ILE A 53 -26.47 2.01 5.62
CA ILE A 53 -26.83 2.81 6.80
C ILE A 53 -27.00 4.30 6.47
N ASP A 54 -27.51 4.61 5.28
CA ASP A 54 -27.73 6.00 4.86
C ASP A 54 -28.56 6.79 5.86
N GLU A 55 -29.61 6.20 6.44
CA GLU A 55 -30.48 6.90 7.40
C GLU A 55 -29.77 7.26 8.72
N PRO A 56 -29.07 6.32 9.42
CA PRO A 56 -28.21 6.68 10.54
C PRO A 56 -27.16 7.75 10.21
N ILE A 57 -26.49 7.66 9.04
CA ILE A 57 -25.50 8.65 8.61
C ILE A 57 -26.14 10.02 8.42
N PHE A 58 -27.29 10.06 7.75
CA PHE A 58 -28.07 11.27 7.52
C PHE A 58 -28.44 11.93 8.85
N LYS A 59 -28.96 11.18 9.81
CA LYS A 59 -29.30 11.69 11.15
C LYS A 59 -28.08 12.28 11.88
N VAL A 60 -26.93 11.60 11.84
CA VAL A 60 -25.69 12.14 12.42
C VAL A 60 -25.28 13.45 11.73
N CYS A 61 -25.35 13.50 10.40
CA CYS A 61 -25.04 14.68 9.61
C CYS A 61 -25.96 15.87 9.96
N GLU A 62 -27.27 15.65 10.03
CA GLU A 62 -28.25 16.67 10.43
C GLU A 62 -28.07 17.10 11.89
N SER A 63 -27.66 16.19 12.77
CA SER A 63 -27.37 16.51 14.17
C SER A 63 -26.17 17.47 14.29
N ILE A 64 -25.12 17.23 13.51
CA ILE A 64 -23.95 18.11 13.47
C ILE A 64 -24.28 19.45 12.82
N LYS A 65 -25.05 19.46 11.72
CA LYS A 65 -25.58 20.68 11.10
C LYS A 65 -26.40 21.51 12.08
N TYR A 66 -27.26 20.86 12.87
CA TYR A 66 -28.07 21.54 13.88
C TYR A 66 -27.19 22.28 14.89
N VAL A 67 -26.20 21.58 15.48
CA VAL A 67 -25.29 22.15 16.48
C VAL A 67 -24.46 23.29 15.88
N ARG A 68 -23.96 23.14 14.66
CA ARG A 68 -23.12 24.13 13.98
C ARG A 68 -23.91 25.30 13.38
N GLY A 69 -25.23 25.17 13.23
CA GLY A 69 -26.06 26.14 12.53
C GLY A 69 -26.27 27.48 13.26
N SER A 70 -25.99 27.57 14.56
CA SER A 70 -25.96 28.86 15.26
C SER A 70 -25.15 28.81 16.54
N GLN A 71 -24.66 29.98 16.99
CA GLN A 71 -23.94 30.10 18.25
C GLN A 71 -24.79 29.64 19.45
N VAL A 72 -26.09 29.94 19.45
CA VAL A 72 -27.01 29.52 20.52
C VAL A 72 -27.12 27.99 20.58
N ARG A 73 -27.25 27.30 19.44
CA ARG A 73 -27.32 25.84 19.40
C ARG A 73 -25.99 25.20 19.82
N LYS A 74 -24.86 25.79 19.41
CA LYS A 74 -23.52 25.37 19.87
C LYS A 74 -23.39 25.47 21.38
N GLN A 75 -23.80 26.58 21.99
CA GLN A 75 -23.73 26.76 23.45
C GLN A 75 -24.61 25.76 24.21
N LYS A 76 -25.84 25.51 23.72
CA LYS A 76 -26.73 24.47 24.26
C LYS A 76 -26.11 23.08 24.21
N PHE A 77 -25.47 22.74 23.09
CA PHE A 77 -24.75 21.47 22.98
C PHE A 77 -23.57 21.39 23.95
N LEU A 78 -22.77 22.45 24.09
CA LEU A 78 -21.67 22.51 25.06
C LEU A 78 -22.15 22.40 26.51
N GLU A 79 -23.38 22.84 26.82
CA GLU A 79 -24.02 22.58 28.11
C GLU A 79 -24.32 21.09 28.30
N CYS A 80 -24.90 20.42 27.30
CA CYS A 80 -25.10 18.97 27.33
C CYS A 80 -23.77 18.19 27.45
N VAL A 81 -22.71 18.63 26.78
CA VAL A 81 -21.36 18.04 26.90
C VAL A 81 -20.84 18.13 28.34
N ARG A 82 -21.03 19.28 29.01
CA ARG A 82 -20.67 19.46 30.42
C ARG A 82 -21.50 18.57 31.35
N GLN A 83 -22.80 18.42 31.07
CA GLN A 83 -23.70 17.57 31.87
C GLN A 83 -23.27 16.09 31.87
N VAL A 84 -22.72 15.60 30.74
CA VAL A 84 -22.22 14.22 30.63
C VAL A 84 -20.76 14.08 31.05
N SER A 85 -20.19 15.08 31.73
CA SER A 85 -18.80 15.09 32.22
C SER A 85 -17.74 14.82 31.14
N LEU A 86 -18.00 15.24 29.90
CA LEU A 86 -17.03 15.16 28.81
C LEU A 86 -16.26 16.47 28.69
N GLU A 87 -14.94 16.39 28.57
CA GLU A 87 -14.12 17.54 28.18
C GLU A 87 -14.25 17.74 26.66
N SER A 88 -14.57 18.97 26.22
CA SER A 88 -14.71 19.30 24.79
C SER A 88 -13.34 19.35 24.10
N LYS A 89 -12.76 18.17 23.84
CA LYS A 89 -11.43 18.00 23.24
C LYS A 89 -11.46 17.77 21.73
N LYS A 90 -12.61 17.38 21.17
CA LYS A 90 -12.75 16.98 19.76
C LYS A 90 -13.73 17.91 19.04
N ASP A 91 -13.34 18.49 17.91
CA ASP A 91 -14.29 19.26 17.12
C ASP A 91 -15.29 18.36 16.39
N LEU A 92 -16.56 18.77 16.33
CA LEU A 92 -17.57 18.13 15.47
C LEU A 92 -17.24 18.40 14.01
N ARG A 93 -17.01 17.33 13.25
CA ARG A 93 -16.61 17.40 11.83
C ARG A 93 -17.83 17.26 10.93
N GLN A 94 -17.94 18.14 9.94
CA GLN A 94 -19.02 18.07 8.95
C GLN A 94 -18.66 17.05 7.86
N ASP A 95 -19.64 16.27 7.42
CA ASP A 95 -19.49 15.37 6.29
C ASP A 95 -19.33 16.12 4.96
N VAL A 96 -18.59 15.49 4.04
CA VAL A 96 -18.47 15.87 2.64
C VAL A 96 -18.91 14.64 1.84
N PRO A 97 -20.15 14.61 1.29
CA PRO A 97 -20.78 13.38 0.79
C PRO A 97 -19.97 12.64 -0.28
N THR A 98 -19.14 13.35 -1.06
CA THR A 98 -18.31 12.75 -2.10
C THR A 98 -17.04 12.07 -1.57
N ARG A 99 -16.71 12.21 -0.28
CA ARG A 99 -15.47 11.72 0.34
C ARG A 99 -15.76 10.89 1.59
N TRP A 100 -15.63 9.58 1.46
CA TRP A 100 -15.95 8.65 2.55
C TRP A 100 -15.11 8.91 3.82
N ASN A 101 -13.86 9.37 3.67
CA ASN A 101 -12.98 9.75 4.80
C ASN A 101 -13.60 10.86 5.67
N SER A 102 -14.33 11.79 5.04
CA SER A 102 -15.03 12.86 5.75
C SER A 102 -16.19 12.29 6.55
N THR A 103 -16.91 11.31 5.99
CA THR A 103 -17.99 10.60 6.66
C THR A 103 -17.44 9.84 7.86
N PHE A 104 -16.37 9.06 7.70
CA PHE A 104 -15.72 8.36 8.81
C PHE A 104 -15.32 9.31 9.95
N LEU A 105 -14.64 10.41 9.62
CA LEU A 105 -14.22 11.41 10.59
C LEU A 105 -15.42 12.12 11.28
N MET A 106 -16.52 12.33 10.55
CA MET A 106 -17.78 12.80 11.12
C MET A 106 -18.31 11.80 12.16
N LEU A 107 -18.45 10.52 11.79
CA LEU A 107 -18.98 9.48 12.67
C LEU A 107 -18.13 9.34 13.94
N GLU A 108 -16.81 9.32 13.81
CA GLU A 108 -15.87 9.28 14.93
C GLU A 108 -15.98 10.50 15.86
N SER A 109 -16.25 11.69 15.31
CA SER A 109 -16.48 12.89 16.12
C SER A 109 -17.84 12.86 16.80
N ALA A 110 -18.87 12.33 16.13
CA ALA A 110 -20.23 12.23 16.66
C ALA A 110 -20.32 11.20 17.79
N LEU A 111 -19.71 10.03 17.61
CA LEU A 111 -19.65 8.96 18.61
C LEU A 111 -19.01 9.43 19.91
N PHE A 112 -17.95 10.24 19.83
CA PHE A 112 -17.34 10.85 21.02
C PHE A 112 -18.33 11.68 21.86
N TYR A 113 -19.35 12.25 21.21
CA TYR A 113 -20.39 13.05 21.86
C TYR A 113 -21.77 12.38 21.88
N HIS A 114 -21.86 11.05 21.71
CA HIS A 114 -23.13 10.31 21.65
C HIS A 114 -24.07 10.70 22.80
N HIS A 115 -23.63 10.61 24.05
CA HIS A 115 -24.48 10.96 25.19
C HIS A 115 -24.89 12.44 25.22
N ALA A 116 -24.03 13.36 24.76
CA ALA A 116 -24.38 14.77 24.68
C ALA A 116 -25.50 15.02 23.65
N PHE A 117 -25.52 14.28 22.53
CA PHE A 117 -26.63 14.34 21.57
C PHE A 117 -27.93 13.78 22.16
N LEU A 118 -27.89 12.72 22.97
CA LEU A 118 -29.10 12.23 23.66
C LEU A 118 -29.65 13.28 24.63
N HIS A 119 -28.79 13.90 25.44
CA HIS A 119 -29.18 14.99 26.34
C HIS A 119 -29.75 16.19 25.57
N LEU A 120 -29.17 16.52 24.40
CA LEU A 120 -29.69 17.57 23.54
C LEU A 120 -31.12 17.26 23.07
N LYS A 121 -31.43 15.99 22.76
CA LYS A 121 -32.78 15.55 22.36
C LYS A 121 -33.78 15.67 23.50
N LEU A 122 -33.38 15.30 24.71
CA LEU A 122 -34.23 15.37 25.90
C LEU A 122 -34.54 16.81 26.30
N ASN A 123 -33.55 17.70 26.22
CA ASN A 123 -33.67 19.06 26.72
C ASN A 123 -34.24 20.06 25.70
N TYR A 124 -34.20 19.75 24.39
CA TYR A 124 -34.60 20.71 23.35
C TYR A 124 -35.46 20.07 22.25
N SER A 125 -36.78 20.32 22.31
CA SER A 125 -37.79 19.82 21.36
C SER A 125 -37.54 20.18 19.89
N ASN A 126 -36.77 21.24 19.62
CA ASN A 126 -36.44 21.70 18.28
C ASN A 126 -35.39 20.82 17.57
N TYR A 127 -34.71 19.92 18.29
CA TYR A 127 -33.71 19.01 17.73
C TYR A 127 -34.37 17.67 17.35
N LYS A 128 -34.56 17.45 16.04
CA LYS A 128 -35.39 16.36 15.51
C LYS A 128 -34.63 15.13 15.04
N HIS A 129 -33.37 15.29 14.62
CA HIS A 129 -32.62 14.26 13.88
C HIS A 129 -31.68 13.42 14.74
N CYS A 130 -31.93 13.29 16.03
CA CYS A 130 -31.10 12.45 16.89
C CYS A 130 -31.24 10.96 16.52
N PRO A 131 -30.13 10.25 16.22
CA PRO A 131 -30.16 8.80 16.07
C PRO A 131 -30.71 8.12 17.32
N SER A 132 -31.40 6.99 17.15
CA SER A 132 -31.82 6.11 18.24
C SER A 132 -30.61 5.35 18.82
N GLU A 133 -30.76 4.74 20.00
CA GLU A 133 -29.71 3.89 20.57
C GLU A 133 -29.31 2.73 19.65
N GLU A 134 -30.27 2.13 18.95
CA GLU A 134 -29.99 1.09 17.96
C GLU A 134 -29.15 1.63 16.79
N GLU A 135 -29.48 2.84 16.32
CA GLU A 135 -28.75 3.50 15.24
C GLU A 135 -27.33 3.91 15.66
N TRP A 136 -27.14 4.41 16.88
CA TRP A 136 -25.82 4.65 17.45
C TRP A 136 -25.01 3.35 17.53
N GLY A 137 -25.63 2.25 17.93
CA GLY A 137 -25.00 0.93 17.93
C GLY A 137 -24.60 0.43 16.53
N LYS A 138 -25.30 0.85 15.47
CA LYS A 138 -24.92 0.59 14.06
C LYS A 138 -23.74 1.47 13.64
N VAL A 139 -23.80 2.77 13.95
CA VAL A 139 -22.74 3.75 13.64
C VAL A 139 -21.42 3.34 14.29
N GLU A 140 -21.44 2.90 15.55
CA GLU A 140 -20.23 2.45 16.26
C GLU A 140 -19.56 1.24 15.56
N LYS A 141 -20.36 0.23 15.18
CA LYS A 141 -19.85 -0.98 14.53
C LYS A 141 -19.29 -0.69 13.15
N ILE A 142 -19.90 0.25 12.42
CA ILE A 142 -19.42 0.66 11.09
C ILE A 142 -18.18 1.54 11.21
N SER A 143 -18.13 2.47 12.17
CA SER A 143 -16.91 3.24 12.42
C SER A 143 -15.71 2.32 12.65
N LYS A 144 -15.90 1.26 13.46
CA LYS A 144 -14.88 0.22 13.67
C LYS A 144 -14.46 -0.49 12.38
N LEU A 145 -15.39 -0.82 11.48
CA LEU A 145 -15.06 -1.42 10.18
C LEU A 145 -14.30 -0.42 9.27
N LEU A 146 -14.78 0.82 9.19
CA LEU A 146 -14.20 1.88 8.35
C LEU A 146 -12.79 2.29 8.78
N SER A 147 -12.45 2.13 10.06
CA SER A 147 -11.12 2.46 10.58
C SER A 147 -9.98 1.78 9.79
N VAL A 148 -10.17 0.53 9.39
CA VAL A 148 -9.16 -0.22 8.61
C VAL A 148 -8.91 0.41 7.24
N PHE A 149 -9.96 0.92 6.59
CA PHE A 149 -9.83 1.65 5.33
C PHE A 149 -9.15 3.01 5.53
N TYR A 150 -9.35 3.61 6.71
CA TYR A 150 -8.87 4.96 6.99
C TYR A 150 -7.38 4.93 7.26
N ASP A 151 -6.94 3.96 8.06
CA ASP A 151 -5.54 3.67 8.29
C ASP A 151 -4.81 3.38 6.98
N ALA A 152 -5.38 2.53 6.11
CA ALA A 152 -4.84 2.27 4.78
C ALA A 152 -4.72 3.55 3.94
N THR A 153 -5.75 4.40 3.97
CA THR A 153 -5.75 5.68 3.25
C THR A 153 -4.66 6.62 3.75
N LEU A 154 -4.45 6.71 5.07
CA LEU A 154 -3.38 7.52 5.65
C LEU A 154 -2.01 7.03 5.17
N VAL A 155 -1.80 5.71 5.13
CA VAL A 155 -0.56 5.11 4.62
C VAL A 155 -0.33 5.47 3.15
N PHE A 156 -1.37 5.36 2.31
CA PHE A 156 -1.28 5.64 0.87
C PHE A 156 -1.17 7.13 0.54
N SER A 157 -1.62 8.01 1.44
CA SER A 157 -1.55 9.46 1.27
C SER A 157 -0.16 10.04 1.60
N GLY A 158 0.81 9.18 1.96
CA GLY A 158 2.19 9.59 2.19
C GLY A 158 2.84 10.16 0.92
N ALA A 159 3.48 11.32 1.06
CA ALA A 159 4.22 11.97 -0.03
C ALA A 159 5.74 12.04 0.21
N LYS A 160 6.20 11.69 1.42
CA LYS A 160 7.60 11.81 1.85
C LYS A 160 8.38 10.49 1.81
N TYR A 161 7.73 9.41 1.42
CA TYR A 161 8.28 8.06 1.37
C TYR A 161 7.56 7.25 0.29
N PRO A 162 8.17 6.17 -0.25
CA PRO A 162 7.49 5.29 -1.19
C PRO A 162 6.29 4.60 -0.53
N THR A 163 5.14 4.62 -1.20
CA THR A 163 3.91 3.98 -0.72
C THR A 163 3.63 2.64 -1.39
N SER A 164 4.30 2.33 -2.51
CA SER A 164 4.07 1.12 -3.31
C SER A 164 4.36 -0.17 -2.54
N ASN A 165 5.49 -0.24 -1.83
CA ASN A 165 5.86 -1.40 -1.00
C ASN A 165 4.93 -1.60 0.21
N LEU A 166 4.28 -0.53 0.67
CA LEU A 166 3.33 -0.59 1.79
C LEU A 166 1.95 -1.07 1.34
N TYR A 167 1.65 -0.97 0.04
CA TYR A 167 0.33 -1.22 -0.50
C TYR A 167 -0.22 -2.60 -0.17
N PHE A 168 0.53 -3.66 -0.51
CA PHE A 168 0.09 -5.03 -0.37
C PHE A 168 -0.31 -5.36 1.09
N SER A 169 0.45 -4.83 2.06
CA SER A 169 0.16 -5.06 3.48
C SER A 169 -1.18 -4.47 3.94
N GLN A 170 -1.53 -3.28 3.44
CA GLN A 170 -2.78 -2.59 3.78
C GLN A 170 -3.97 -3.26 3.10
N VAL A 171 -3.79 -3.67 1.84
CA VAL A 171 -4.78 -4.43 1.09
C VAL A 171 -5.09 -5.76 1.74
N PHE A 172 -4.05 -6.50 2.12
CA PHE A 172 -4.20 -7.75 2.86
C PHE A 172 -5.03 -7.53 4.14
N LEU A 173 -4.76 -6.46 4.88
CA LEU A 173 -5.51 -6.15 6.10
C LEU A 173 -6.98 -5.86 5.80
N ILE A 174 -7.27 -5.06 4.77
CA ILE A 174 -8.63 -4.80 4.30
C ILE A 174 -9.34 -6.11 3.94
N GLU A 175 -8.75 -6.94 3.08
CA GLU A 175 -9.36 -8.20 2.65
C GLU A 175 -9.61 -9.13 3.85
N PHE A 176 -8.62 -9.25 4.73
CA PHE A 176 -8.70 -10.07 5.93
C PHE A 176 -9.81 -9.59 6.88
N THR A 177 -9.95 -8.27 7.06
CA THR A 177 -11.04 -7.69 7.86
C THR A 177 -12.40 -7.93 7.19
N LEU A 178 -12.52 -7.70 5.88
CA LEU A 178 -13.76 -7.94 5.14
C LEU A 178 -14.20 -9.39 5.29
N ARG A 179 -13.33 -10.37 5.02
CA ARG A 179 -13.67 -11.80 5.17
C ARG A 179 -14.16 -12.16 6.57
N GLN A 180 -13.54 -11.63 7.62
CA GLN A 180 -14.02 -11.83 8.99
C GLN A 180 -15.39 -11.20 9.23
N LYS A 181 -15.61 -9.98 8.73
CA LYS A 181 -16.86 -9.23 8.96
C LYS A 181 -18.03 -9.76 8.12
N MET A 182 -17.77 -10.51 7.04
CA MET A 182 -18.80 -11.27 6.33
C MET A 182 -19.44 -12.36 7.21
N GLN A 183 -18.75 -12.81 8.27
CA GLN A 183 -19.26 -13.78 9.24
C GLN A 183 -19.80 -13.11 10.52
N SER A 184 -19.97 -11.78 10.51
CA SER A 184 -20.49 -11.02 11.66
C SER A 184 -21.89 -11.47 12.06
N ALA A 185 -22.22 -11.51 13.36
CA ALA A 185 -23.58 -11.78 13.82
C ALA A 185 -24.61 -10.70 13.39
N TYR A 186 -24.14 -9.53 12.95
CA TYR A 186 -24.99 -8.41 12.56
C TYR A 186 -25.25 -8.41 11.05
N ALA A 187 -26.49 -8.67 10.65
CA ALA A 187 -26.88 -8.76 9.23
C ALA A 187 -26.51 -7.53 8.39
N PHE A 188 -26.63 -6.32 8.95
CA PHE A 188 -26.25 -5.09 8.24
C PHE A 188 -24.74 -5.00 7.97
N ILE A 189 -23.89 -5.49 8.90
CA ILE A 189 -22.44 -5.57 8.69
C ILE A 189 -22.14 -6.59 7.60
N GLN A 190 -22.79 -7.76 7.61
CA GLN A 190 -22.59 -8.77 6.56
C GLN A 190 -22.91 -8.21 5.18
N ARG A 191 -24.07 -7.55 5.02
CA ARG A 191 -24.50 -6.95 3.74
C ARG A 191 -23.56 -5.85 3.26
N MET A 192 -23.18 -4.93 4.15
CA MET A 192 -22.22 -3.86 3.84
C MET A 192 -20.88 -4.45 3.39
N THR A 193 -20.38 -5.41 4.16
CA THR A 193 -19.08 -6.04 3.90
C THR A 193 -19.10 -6.81 2.58
N ARG A 194 -20.19 -7.50 2.25
CA ARG A 194 -20.33 -8.23 0.98
C ARG A 194 -20.32 -7.28 -0.22
N GLN A 195 -21.04 -6.16 -0.15
CA GLN A 195 -21.04 -5.15 -1.21
C GLN A 195 -19.66 -4.52 -1.43
N ILE A 196 -18.95 -4.20 -0.34
CA ILE A 196 -17.57 -3.70 -0.43
C ILE A 196 -16.66 -4.77 -1.03
N TYR A 197 -16.78 -6.03 -0.58
CA TYR A 197 -15.94 -7.15 -1.02
C TYR A 197 -16.13 -7.50 -2.50
N GLU A 198 -17.38 -7.51 -3.01
CA GLU A 198 -17.67 -7.77 -4.42
C GLU A 198 -16.95 -6.77 -5.35
N LYS A 199 -16.93 -5.49 -4.97
CA LYS A 199 -16.17 -4.47 -5.72
C LYS A 199 -14.66 -4.61 -5.49
N PHE A 200 -14.24 -4.86 -4.25
CA PHE A 200 -12.83 -5.06 -3.91
C PHE A 200 -12.19 -6.19 -4.73
N GLU A 201 -12.80 -7.38 -4.81
CA GLU A 201 -12.19 -8.49 -5.56
C GLU A 201 -11.96 -8.14 -7.03
N LYS A 202 -12.92 -7.45 -7.67
CA LYS A 202 -12.82 -7.04 -9.07
C LYS A 202 -11.63 -6.12 -9.36
N TYR A 203 -11.33 -5.19 -8.45
CA TYR A 203 -10.24 -4.23 -8.68
C TYR A 203 -8.87 -4.81 -8.32
N TRP A 204 -8.82 -5.70 -7.33
CA TRP A 204 -7.57 -6.22 -6.78
C TRP A 204 -7.06 -7.47 -7.49
N SER A 205 -7.91 -8.22 -8.20
CA SER A 205 -7.47 -9.26 -9.13
C SER A 205 -6.45 -8.72 -10.13
N ASP A 206 -6.73 -7.54 -10.68
CA ASP A 206 -6.01 -6.98 -11.83
C ASP A 206 -4.66 -6.36 -11.47
N HIS A 207 -4.47 -5.97 -10.20
CA HIS A 207 -3.28 -5.21 -9.75
C HIS A 207 -2.46 -5.94 -8.68
N SER A 208 -2.80 -7.20 -8.38
CA SER A 208 -2.16 -7.99 -7.32
C SER A 208 -0.67 -8.23 -7.56
N LEU A 209 -0.25 -8.40 -8.82
CA LEU A 209 1.08 -8.86 -9.19
C LEU A 209 2.19 -7.83 -8.91
N ILE A 210 2.13 -6.65 -9.52
CA ILE A 210 3.17 -5.61 -9.34
C ILE A 210 3.25 -5.12 -7.90
N LEU A 211 2.13 -5.13 -7.18
CA LEU A 211 2.05 -4.70 -5.79
C LEU A 211 2.58 -5.76 -4.84
N ALA A 212 2.40 -7.05 -5.17
CA ALA A 212 3.11 -8.14 -4.49
C ALA A 212 4.63 -8.06 -4.70
N MET A 213 5.08 -7.78 -5.93
CA MET A 213 6.50 -7.57 -6.22
C MET A 213 7.09 -6.40 -5.42
N ALA A 214 6.36 -5.28 -5.31
CA ALA A 214 6.80 -4.12 -4.55
C ALA A 214 7.02 -4.43 -3.05
N VAL A 215 6.17 -5.26 -2.43
CA VAL A 215 6.37 -5.68 -1.04
C VAL A 215 7.47 -6.74 -0.90
N ILE A 216 7.70 -7.58 -1.92
CA ILE A 216 8.81 -8.55 -1.91
C ILE A 216 10.17 -7.83 -1.94
N LEU A 217 10.26 -6.70 -2.64
CA LEU A 217 11.43 -5.82 -2.66
C LEU A 217 11.59 -4.98 -1.38
N ASP A 218 10.73 -5.14 -0.37
CA ASP A 218 10.99 -4.60 0.95
C ASP A 218 11.68 -5.69 1.81
N PRO A 219 12.91 -5.44 2.29
CA PRO A 219 13.73 -6.45 2.97
C PRO A 219 13.12 -6.94 4.29
N ARG A 220 12.10 -6.24 4.81
CA ARG A 220 11.34 -6.65 6.00
C ARG A 220 10.31 -7.75 5.69
N TYR A 221 9.87 -7.84 4.45
CA TYR A 221 8.71 -8.65 4.08
C TYR A 221 9.12 -9.85 3.21
N LYS A 222 9.72 -9.60 2.04
CA LYS A 222 10.12 -10.63 1.05
C LYS A 222 8.98 -11.61 0.70
N PHE A 223 9.28 -12.73 0.02
CA PHE A 223 8.28 -13.74 -0.37
C PHE A 223 7.53 -14.32 0.84
N GLN A 224 8.21 -14.47 1.98
CA GLN A 224 7.63 -15.06 3.18
C GLN A 224 6.39 -14.31 3.66
N PHE A 225 6.33 -12.98 3.47
CA PHE A 225 5.14 -12.21 3.83
C PHE A 225 3.98 -12.45 2.87
N VAL A 226 4.23 -12.49 1.56
CA VAL A 226 3.20 -12.77 0.55
C VAL A 226 2.61 -14.16 0.75
N GLU A 227 3.46 -15.17 0.96
CA GLU A 227 3.05 -16.54 1.28
C GLU A 227 2.23 -16.60 2.57
N TYR A 228 2.65 -15.88 3.62
CA TYR A 228 1.89 -15.75 4.86
C TYR A 228 0.50 -15.16 4.61
N CYS A 229 0.40 -14.10 3.81
CA CYS A 229 -0.87 -13.45 3.48
C CYS A 229 -1.82 -14.41 2.75
N TYR A 230 -1.36 -15.10 1.71
CA TYR A 230 -2.18 -16.08 0.99
C TYR A 230 -2.60 -17.25 1.88
N LYS A 231 -1.69 -17.76 2.71
CA LYS A 231 -2.01 -18.80 3.69
C LYS A 231 -3.10 -18.33 4.67
N LYS A 232 -3.01 -17.10 5.17
CA LYS A 232 -4.00 -16.53 6.09
C LYS A 232 -5.36 -16.27 5.46
N LEU A 233 -5.40 -15.97 4.16
CA LEU A 233 -6.64 -15.81 3.40
C LEU A 233 -7.25 -17.14 2.95
N ASN A 234 -6.68 -18.28 3.36
CA ASN A 234 -7.03 -19.63 2.89
C ASN A 234 -6.93 -19.78 1.36
N ARG A 235 -6.04 -19.01 0.73
CA ARG A 235 -5.61 -19.19 -0.67
C ARG A 235 -4.34 -20.07 -0.72
N TYR A 236 -4.25 -21.10 0.14
CA TYR A 236 -3.06 -21.98 0.21
C TYR A 236 -3.04 -22.96 -0.97
N GLY A 237 -1.85 -23.21 -1.54
CA GLY A 237 -1.68 -24.07 -2.73
C GLY A 237 -2.01 -23.38 -4.05
N SER A 238 -2.16 -22.06 -4.02
CA SER A 238 -2.53 -21.26 -5.17
C SER A 238 -1.30 -21.02 -6.07
N THR A 239 -1.49 -21.05 -7.39
CA THR A 239 -0.43 -20.83 -8.40
C THR A 239 0.13 -19.41 -8.37
N GLU A 240 -0.47 -18.50 -7.61
CA GLU A 240 -0.20 -17.08 -7.53
C GLU A 240 1.19 -16.77 -6.98
N SER A 241 1.64 -17.44 -5.89
CA SER A 241 3.00 -17.20 -5.36
C SER A 241 4.08 -17.64 -6.35
N MET A 242 3.86 -18.75 -7.05
CA MET A 242 4.76 -19.22 -8.12
C MET A 242 4.73 -18.25 -9.30
N HIS A 243 3.53 -17.84 -9.72
CA HIS A 243 3.36 -16.86 -10.79
C HIS A 243 4.04 -15.51 -10.48
N ILE A 244 3.93 -15.01 -9.24
CA ILE A 244 4.63 -13.79 -8.80
C ILE A 244 6.14 -13.98 -8.89
N ARG A 245 6.65 -15.14 -8.46
CA ARG A 245 8.08 -15.45 -8.55
C ARG A 245 8.54 -15.49 -10.00
N ASP A 246 7.93 -16.34 -10.82
CA ASP A 246 8.31 -16.53 -12.23
C ASP A 246 8.26 -15.20 -12.99
N TYR A 247 7.22 -14.42 -12.76
CA TYR A 247 7.06 -13.12 -13.39
C TYR A 247 8.13 -12.13 -12.91
N MET A 248 8.41 -12.05 -11.60
CA MET A 248 9.44 -11.19 -11.04
C MET A 248 10.83 -11.48 -11.63
N PHE A 249 11.17 -12.77 -11.77
CA PHE A 249 12.42 -13.21 -12.40
C PHE A 249 12.45 -12.90 -13.90
N SER A 250 11.34 -13.12 -14.62
CA SER A 250 11.22 -12.76 -16.04
C SER A 250 11.44 -11.26 -16.26
N LEU A 251 10.80 -10.41 -15.45
CA LEU A 251 10.96 -8.95 -15.52
C LEU A 251 12.41 -8.52 -15.22
N PHE A 252 13.02 -9.11 -14.21
CA PHE A 252 14.43 -8.84 -13.87
C PHE A 252 15.37 -9.21 -15.03
N ASN A 253 15.17 -10.37 -15.65
CA ASN A 253 15.97 -10.79 -16.80
C ASN A 253 15.80 -9.85 -18.00
N GLN A 254 14.57 -9.41 -18.29
CA GLN A 254 14.31 -8.41 -19.34
C GLN A 254 15.03 -7.09 -19.06
N TYR A 255 15.00 -6.63 -17.81
CA TYR A 255 15.71 -5.42 -17.39
C TYR A 255 17.24 -5.55 -17.58
N MET A 256 17.82 -6.68 -17.18
CA MET A 256 19.26 -6.93 -17.36
C MET A 256 19.66 -6.94 -18.84
N LEU A 257 18.89 -7.64 -19.69
CA LEU A 257 19.16 -7.70 -21.13
C LEU A 257 19.09 -6.34 -21.82
N ALA A 258 18.22 -5.44 -21.36
CA ALA A 258 18.11 -4.08 -21.87
C ALA A 258 19.25 -3.18 -21.36
N SER A 259 19.66 -3.33 -20.11
CA SER A 259 20.75 -2.55 -19.50
C SER A 259 22.12 -2.89 -20.11
N SER A 260 22.31 -4.13 -20.58
CA SER A 260 23.52 -4.54 -21.31
C SER A 260 23.61 -3.96 -22.73
N LYS A 261 22.52 -3.41 -23.28
CA LYS A 261 22.48 -2.81 -24.64
C LYS A 261 22.76 -1.31 -24.66
N THR A 262 22.77 -0.64 -23.51
CA THR A 262 23.23 0.75 -23.41
C THR A 262 24.76 0.79 -23.44
N PRO A 263 25.40 1.46 -24.42
CA PRO A 263 26.85 1.56 -24.45
C PRO A 263 27.31 2.42 -23.27
N THR A 264 27.89 1.76 -22.26
CA THR A 264 28.63 2.43 -21.20
C THR A 264 29.73 3.24 -21.87
N THR A 265 29.72 4.56 -21.70
CA THR A 265 30.81 5.43 -22.12
C THR A 265 32.01 5.14 -21.21
N SER A 266 32.78 4.11 -21.55
CA SER A 266 34.08 3.88 -20.95
C SER A 266 35.05 4.90 -21.51
N THR A 267 35.46 5.85 -20.67
CA THR A 267 36.59 6.73 -20.93
C THR A 267 37.85 5.84 -21.03
N SER A 268 38.25 5.50 -22.25
CA SER A 268 39.53 4.84 -22.52
C SER A 268 40.64 5.89 -22.56
N THR A 269 41.38 6.04 -21.45
CA THR A 269 42.70 6.66 -21.48
C THR A 269 43.69 5.68 -22.11
N HIS A 270 44.11 6.01 -23.33
CA HIS A 270 45.17 5.34 -24.06
C HIS A 270 46.54 5.59 -23.42
N GLY A 271 47.33 4.50 -23.34
CA GLY A 271 48.76 4.45 -23.67
C GLY A 271 49.74 4.94 -22.61
N ASP A 272 50.58 4.04 -22.10
CA ASP A 272 51.99 4.07 -22.49
C ASP A 272 52.68 2.72 -22.23
N MET A 273 53.57 2.39 -23.17
CA MET A 273 54.35 1.17 -23.31
C MET A 273 55.81 1.55 -23.08
N GLU A 274 56.52 0.90 -22.16
CA GLU A 274 57.99 0.84 -22.14
C GLU A 274 58.45 -0.30 -21.21
N THR A 275 58.96 -1.38 -21.83
CA THR A 275 60.37 -1.85 -21.86
C THR A 275 60.83 -2.71 -20.68
N ALA A 276 61.26 -3.92 -21.05
CA ALA A 276 61.83 -4.93 -20.19
C ALA A 276 63.20 -4.53 -19.65
N THR A 277 63.50 -4.95 -18.42
CA THR A 277 64.87 -5.22 -17.98
C THR A 277 64.88 -6.33 -16.93
N SER A 278 65.87 -7.20 -17.04
CA SER A 278 65.99 -8.49 -16.38
C SER A 278 66.60 -8.44 -14.97
N SER A 279 66.45 -9.58 -14.27
CA SER A 279 67.21 -10.13 -13.13
C SER A 279 67.01 -9.52 -11.73
N GLU A 280 66.33 -10.25 -10.84
CA GLU A 280 66.93 -11.10 -9.78
C GLU A 280 65.80 -11.73 -8.93
N THR A 281 65.72 -13.06 -8.93
CA THR A 281 64.66 -13.82 -8.22
C THR A 281 64.90 -13.80 -6.71
N SER A 282 64.13 -12.98 -5.98
CA SER A 282 63.93 -13.13 -4.54
C SER A 282 62.75 -14.08 -4.26
N GLU A 283 62.82 -14.83 -3.18
CA GLU A 283 61.77 -15.77 -2.72
C GLU A 283 60.42 -15.08 -2.47
N ALA A 284 60.42 -13.75 -2.29
CA ALA A 284 59.23 -12.91 -2.20
C ALA A 284 58.52 -12.73 -3.56
N CYS A 285 59.27 -12.73 -4.67
CA CYS A 285 58.73 -12.60 -6.02
C CYS A 285 57.93 -13.85 -6.45
N ARG A 286 58.36 -15.05 -6.00
CA ARG A 286 57.62 -16.32 -6.22
C ARG A 286 56.30 -16.40 -5.44
N LYS A 287 56.23 -15.77 -4.26
CA LYS A 287 54.96 -15.68 -3.49
C LYS A 287 53.97 -14.75 -4.17
N ALA A 288 54.44 -13.63 -4.72
CA ALA A 288 53.60 -12.71 -5.48
C ALA A 288 53.07 -13.36 -6.78
N ASP A 289 53.85 -14.22 -7.43
CA ASP A 289 53.42 -15.01 -8.59
C ASP A 289 52.33 -16.04 -8.25
N ALA A 290 52.47 -16.75 -7.12
CA ALA A 290 51.47 -17.74 -6.72
C ALA A 290 50.09 -17.13 -6.43
N PHE A 291 50.04 -15.91 -5.90
CA PHE A 291 48.77 -15.18 -5.72
C PHE A 291 48.22 -14.63 -7.03
N LYS A 292 49.08 -14.19 -7.97
CA LYS A 292 48.61 -13.82 -9.33
C LYS A 292 48.06 -15.01 -10.10
N ASP A 293 48.71 -16.16 -10.00
CA ASP A 293 48.24 -17.41 -10.58
C ASP A 293 46.89 -17.81 -9.98
N PHE A 294 46.72 -17.66 -8.66
CA PHE A 294 45.44 -17.84 -7.97
C PHE A 294 44.37 -16.82 -8.38
N ASP A 295 44.72 -15.54 -8.54
CA ASP A 295 43.80 -14.48 -8.97
C ASP A 295 43.29 -14.73 -10.40
N THR A 296 44.06 -15.45 -11.23
CA THR A 296 43.67 -15.91 -12.58
C THR A 296 43.15 -17.36 -12.62
N PHE A 297 43.15 -18.07 -11.49
CA PHE A 297 42.72 -19.45 -11.40
C PHE A 297 41.20 -19.53 -11.29
N GLU A 298 40.55 -19.84 -12.41
CA GLU A 298 39.13 -20.20 -12.41
C GLU A 298 38.99 -21.72 -12.28
N SER A 299 38.48 -22.19 -11.14
CA SER A 299 38.16 -23.61 -10.99
C SER A 299 36.92 -23.94 -11.81
N PHE A 300 37.00 -25.02 -12.60
CA PHE A 300 35.88 -25.48 -13.43
C PHE A 300 34.63 -25.83 -12.59
N ASP A 301 34.83 -26.20 -11.31
CA ASP A 301 33.79 -26.48 -10.32
C ASP A 301 33.15 -25.19 -9.73
N PHE A 302 33.84 -24.04 -9.77
CA PHE A 302 33.30 -22.75 -9.32
C PHE A 302 32.57 -22.01 -10.45
N VAL A 303 33.05 -22.14 -11.69
CA VAL A 303 32.41 -21.58 -12.89
C VAL A 303 31.07 -22.30 -13.21
N THR A 304 30.91 -23.55 -12.77
CA THR A 304 29.66 -24.32 -12.92
C THR A 304 28.61 -24.07 -11.82
N MET A 305 28.94 -23.33 -10.76
CA MET A 305 27.90 -22.71 -9.93
C MET A 305 27.33 -21.54 -10.74
N ALA A 306 26.09 -21.68 -11.22
CA ALA A 306 25.38 -20.55 -11.81
C ALA A 306 25.51 -19.35 -10.88
N GLN A 307 26.24 -18.32 -11.30
CA GLN A 307 26.36 -17.09 -10.53
C GLN A 307 24.95 -16.59 -10.27
N LYS A 308 24.56 -16.58 -8.99
CA LYS A 308 23.24 -16.11 -8.58
C LYS A 308 23.06 -14.68 -9.09
N SER A 309 21.90 -14.40 -9.65
CA SER A 309 21.51 -13.04 -9.99
C SER A 309 21.45 -12.15 -8.74
N GLN A 310 21.59 -10.83 -8.91
CA GLN A 310 21.45 -9.86 -7.82
C GLN A 310 20.09 -10.02 -7.10
N LEU A 311 19.04 -10.37 -7.87
CA LEU A 311 17.73 -10.67 -7.32
C LEU A 311 17.76 -11.90 -6.41
N GLU A 312 18.42 -12.99 -6.82
CA GLU A 312 18.56 -14.19 -5.98
C GLU A 312 19.36 -13.92 -4.72
N LEU A 313 20.47 -13.20 -4.83
CA LEU A 313 21.30 -12.81 -3.70
C LEU A 313 20.47 -12.01 -2.67
N TYR A 314 19.72 -11.00 -3.14
CA TYR A 314 18.78 -10.28 -2.28
C TYR A 314 17.75 -11.21 -1.63
N LEU A 315 17.15 -12.14 -2.37
CA LEU A 315 16.10 -13.00 -1.87
C LEU A 315 16.61 -14.01 -0.83
N ASP A 316 17.87 -14.43 -0.93
CA ASP A 316 18.52 -15.36 -0.03
C ASP A 316 18.95 -14.72 1.31
N GLU A 317 19.19 -13.42 1.33
CA GLU A 317 19.48 -12.70 2.57
C GLU A 317 18.36 -12.91 3.62
N PRO A 318 18.68 -12.95 4.92
CA PRO A 318 17.66 -12.96 5.96
C PRO A 318 16.77 -11.71 5.89
N ARG A 319 15.54 -11.83 6.37
CA ARG A 319 14.63 -10.68 6.49
C ARG A 319 15.12 -9.76 7.60
N VAL A 320 15.04 -8.45 7.34
CA VAL A 320 15.19 -7.43 8.37
C VAL A 320 13.97 -7.49 9.31
N ASP A 321 14.15 -7.15 10.60
CA ASP A 321 13.01 -7.07 11.52
C ASP A 321 11.95 -6.09 10.98
N ARG A 322 10.70 -6.57 10.87
CA ARG A 322 9.55 -5.80 10.41
C ARG A 322 9.31 -4.52 11.23
N LYS A 323 9.67 -4.52 12.51
CA LYS A 323 9.48 -3.36 13.40
C LYS A 323 10.59 -2.32 13.30
N SER A 324 11.67 -2.62 12.58
CA SER A 324 12.77 -1.68 12.40
C SER A 324 12.31 -0.44 11.60
N ASN A 325 12.86 0.71 11.98
CA ASN A 325 12.73 1.92 11.18
C ASN A 325 13.72 1.84 10.01
N LEU A 326 13.20 1.56 8.82
CA LEU A 326 13.99 1.34 7.62
C LEU A 326 13.47 2.23 6.49
N ASP A 327 14.36 3.04 5.91
CA ASP A 327 14.15 3.65 4.61
C ASP A 327 14.52 2.65 3.52
N VAL A 328 13.52 2.18 2.78
CA VAL A 328 13.67 1.15 1.75
C VAL A 328 14.50 1.65 0.58
N LEU A 329 14.38 2.93 0.17
CA LEU A 329 15.19 3.44 -0.93
C LEU A 329 16.65 3.59 -0.51
N TYR A 330 16.89 4.05 0.72
CA TYR A 330 18.24 4.11 1.26
C TYR A 330 18.86 2.71 1.36
N PHE A 331 18.10 1.70 1.80
CA PHE A 331 18.54 0.31 1.83
C PHE A 331 19.04 -0.14 0.45
N TRP A 332 18.23 0.06 -0.60
CA TRP A 332 18.63 -0.31 -1.96
C TRP A 332 19.78 0.52 -2.52
N LYS A 333 19.98 1.75 -2.04
CA LYS A 333 21.10 2.60 -2.46
C LYS A 333 22.45 2.13 -1.89
N VAL A 334 22.45 1.59 -0.67
CA VAL A 334 23.70 1.21 0.04
C VAL A 334 24.06 -0.26 -0.10
N ASN A 335 23.08 -1.14 -0.35
CA ASN A 335 23.34 -2.56 -0.55
C ASN A 335 23.45 -2.85 -2.05
N GLN A 336 24.61 -3.33 -2.47
CA GLN A 336 24.82 -3.88 -3.80
C GLN A 336 24.77 -5.40 -3.69
N PHE A 337 23.80 -5.98 -4.37
CA PHE A 337 23.66 -7.43 -4.53
C PHE A 337 24.20 -7.85 -5.88
#